data_AF-A0A9N9XG95-F1
#
_entry.id   AF-A0A9N9XG95-F1
#
_cell.length_a   1.000
_cell.length_b   1.000
_cell.length_c   1.000
_cell.angle_alpha   90.00
_cell.angle_beta   90.00
_cell.angle_gamma   90.00
#
_symmetry.space_group_name_H-M   'P 1'
#
loop_
_entity.id
_entity.type
_entity.pdbx_description
1 polymer ?
#
loop_
_entity_poly.entity_id
_entity_poly.type
_entity_poly.pdbx_seq_one_letter_code
_entity_poly.pdbx_strand_id
1 'polypeptide(L)'
;MCFQHSSDFVKGIIVALWTIIQTCFHVMFVLCGYYSCRFKPSQSLLVIFYITYFYNYDKCGHVYLDSDTSVNHFHNDSRLIDLDTDPKPDEDDLYRILYTILEKGNFPAQSTTYLRTQFYLFLYIFIDGFWMISTFILFAGICFNVKKTLSLFFYGPWLVVCGFHVFLDIIAAVHYGLDMLQIKNYTSWLKFIGIENYKDFSKFNKFDSAVYVPHISSIVMVMFFSRFLIFWLLNIMNFFTITTNCVLAYKDPSNIKRSNETGKSYRSAAHNSTESRIRQWQLFYGNEENTSSMSSASAKSDNDIISAKT
;
A
#
# COMPACT_ATOMS: atom_id res chain seq x y z
N MET A 1 15.00 -19.79 22.08
CA MET A 1 15.07 -18.99 20.82
C MET A 1 14.16 -19.49 19.69
N CYS A 2 13.57 -20.69 19.72
CA CYS A 2 12.74 -21.18 18.60
C CYS A 2 11.38 -20.47 18.42
N PHE A 3 10.80 -19.87 19.47
CA PHE A 3 9.49 -19.23 19.39
C PHE A 3 9.47 -17.91 18.60
N GLN A 4 10.59 -17.17 18.58
CA GLN A 4 10.64 -15.86 17.92
C GLN A 4 10.62 -15.99 16.39
N HIS A 5 11.22 -17.06 15.86
CA HIS A 5 11.21 -17.34 14.42
C HIS A 5 9.82 -17.63 13.86
N SER A 6 8.92 -18.23 14.65
CA SER A 6 7.56 -18.56 14.20
C SER A 6 6.71 -17.30 14.02
N SER A 7 6.84 -16.32 14.92
CA SER A 7 6.05 -15.08 14.85
C SER A 7 6.41 -14.23 13.63
N ASP A 8 7.70 -14.09 13.31
CA ASP A 8 8.15 -13.25 12.20
C ASP A 8 7.83 -13.88 10.84
N PHE A 9 7.88 -15.21 10.75
CA PHE A 9 7.44 -15.96 9.58
C PHE A 9 5.95 -15.75 9.28
N VAL A 10 5.10 -15.91 10.30
CA VAL A 10 3.64 -15.72 10.17
C VAL A 10 3.32 -14.28 9.76
N LYS A 11 3.97 -13.28 10.37
CA LYS A 11 3.80 -11.87 9.99
C LYS A 11 4.17 -11.62 8.53
N GLY A 12 5.29 -12.18 8.06
CA GLY A 12 5.71 -12.06 6.66
C GLY A 12 4.67 -12.61 5.68
N ILE A 13 4.10 -13.78 5.99
CA ILE A 13 3.01 -14.38 5.19
C ILE A 13 1.77 -13.47 5.19
N ILE A 14 1.36 -12.95 6.35
CA ILE A 14 0.21 -12.04 6.46
C ILE A 14 0.44 -10.79 5.59
N VAL A 15 1.63 -10.19 5.63
CA VAL A 15 1.97 -9.02 4.82
C VAL A 15 1.90 -9.34 3.32
N ALA A 16 2.42 -10.50 2.89
CA ALA A 16 2.38 -10.91 1.49
C ALA A 16 0.93 -11.13 1.02
N LEU A 17 0.12 -11.86 1.79
CA LEU A 17 -1.30 -12.09 1.49
C LEU A 17 -2.10 -10.78 1.45
N TRP A 18 -1.87 -9.91 2.43
CA TRP A 18 -2.48 -8.57 2.46
C TRP A 18 -2.15 -7.77 1.19
N THR A 19 -0.88 -7.76 0.80
CA THR A 19 -0.42 -7.05 -0.41
C THR A 19 -1.12 -7.59 -1.66
N ILE A 20 -1.25 -8.92 -1.79
CA ILE A 20 -1.95 -9.54 -2.92
C ILE A 20 -3.43 -9.12 -2.96
N ILE A 21 -4.14 -9.23 -1.84
CA ILE A 21 -5.57 -8.88 -1.75
C ILE A 21 -5.79 -7.41 -2.11
N GLN A 22 -5.01 -6.52 -1.49
CA GLN A 22 -5.13 -5.08 -1.72
C GLN A 22 -4.80 -4.73 -3.18
N THR A 23 -3.75 -5.34 -3.75
CA THR A 23 -3.37 -5.06 -5.14
C THR A 23 -4.42 -5.57 -6.12
N CYS A 24 -5.01 -6.74 -5.89
CA CYS A 24 -6.11 -7.24 -6.72
C CYS A 24 -7.31 -6.28 -6.71
N PHE A 25 -7.69 -5.78 -5.53
CA PHE A 25 -8.77 -4.79 -5.40
C PHE A 25 -8.45 -3.49 -6.16
N HIS A 26 -7.22 -2.98 -5.97
CA HIS A 26 -6.79 -1.75 -6.63
C HIS A 26 -6.70 -1.90 -8.16
N VAL A 27 -6.12 -3.00 -8.65
CA VAL A 27 -6.03 -3.31 -10.08
C VAL A 27 -7.42 -3.44 -10.70
N MET A 28 -8.37 -4.11 -10.03
CA MET A 28 -9.76 -4.18 -10.50
C MET A 28 -10.34 -2.78 -10.71
N PHE A 29 -10.16 -1.88 -9.73
CA PHE A 29 -10.63 -0.51 -9.83
C PHE A 29 -9.94 0.26 -10.97
N VAL A 30 -8.61 0.20 -11.04
CA VAL A 30 -7.83 0.89 -12.06
C VAL A 30 -8.20 0.41 -13.47
N LEU A 31 -8.40 -0.90 -13.66
CA LEU A 31 -8.88 -1.46 -14.93
C LEU A 31 -10.30 -1.00 -15.26
N CYS A 32 -11.22 -0.99 -14.28
CA CYS A 32 -12.56 -0.44 -14.48
C CYS A 32 -12.51 1.05 -14.90
N GLY A 33 -11.65 1.85 -14.27
CA GLY A 33 -11.43 3.25 -14.64
C GLY A 33 -10.81 3.41 -16.03
N TYR A 34 -9.80 2.59 -16.36
CA TYR A 34 -9.15 2.62 -17.67
C TYR A 34 -10.10 2.23 -18.81
N TYR A 35 -10.96 1.23 -18.58
CA TYR A 35 -11.99 0.80 -19.52
C TYR A 35 -13.35 1.49 -19.32
N SER A 36 -13.40 2.57 -18.55
CA SER A 36 -14.64 3.31 -18.24
C SER A 36 -15.42 3.69 -19.50
N CYS A 37 -14.77 3.97 -20.63
CA CYS A 37 -15.46 4.29 -21.88
C CYS A 37 -16.32 3.17 -22.47
N ARG A 38 -16.11 1.91 -22.04
CA ARG A 38 -17.00 0.81 -22.43
C ARG A 38 -18.25 0.74 -21.57
N PHE A 39 -18.17 1.26 -20.34
CA PHE A 39 -19.30 1.37 -19.44
C PHE A 39 -19.98 2.70 -19.73
N LYS A 40 -21.16 2.69 -20.34
CA LYS A 40 -21.98 3.91 -20.45
C LYS A 40 -22.71 4.07 -19.12
N PRO A 41 -22.23 4.92 -18.18
CA PRO A 41 -22.92 5.06 -16.90
C PRO A 41 -24.30 5.65 -17.16
N SER A 42 -25.34 5.04 -16.58
CA SER A 42 -26.71 5.53 -16.65
C SER A 42 -27.13 6.28 -15.39
N GLN A 43 -26.53 5.95 -14.24
CA GLN A 43 -26.86 6.56 -12.95
C GLN A 43 -26.24 7.96 -12.80
N SER A 44 -27.00 8.93 -12.31
CA SER A 44 -26.60 10.35 -12.25
C SER A 44 -25.25 10.58 -11.56
N LEU A 45 -25.00 9.92 -10.43
CA LEU A 45 -23.72 10.06 -9.71
C LEU A 45 -22.53 9.49 -10.49
N LEU A 46 -22.72 8.35 -11.17
CA LEU A 46 -21.69 7.76 -12.02
C LEU A 46 -21.42 8.61 -13.25
N VAL A 47 -22.46 9.22 -13.83
CA VAL A 47 -22.34 10.17 -14.93
C VAL A 47 -21.54 11.40 -14.51
N ILE A 48 -21.82 11.98 -13.33
CA ILE A 48 -21.04 13.11 -12.80
C ILE A 48 -19.57 12.72 -12.59
N PHE A 49 -19.31 11.55 -12.01
CA PHE A 49 -17.97 11.01 -11.85
C PHE A 49 -17.24 10.84 -13.19
N TYR A 50 -17.93 10.23 -14.16
CA TYR A 50 -17.43 9.98 -15.50
C TYR A 50 -17.12 11.28 -16.25
N ILE A 51 -18.05 12.23 -16.28
CA ILE A 51 -17.87 13.54 -16.91
C ILE A 51 -16.68 14.28 -16.29
N THR A 52 -16.54 14.19 -14.97
CA THR A 52 -15.47 14.90 -14.26
C THR A 52 -14.10 14.37 -14.66
N TYR A 53 -13.88 13.05 -14.68
CA TYR A 53 -12.53 12.46 -14.75
C TYR A 53 -12.22 11.60 -15.97
N PHE A 54 -13.23 11.10 -16.66
CA PHE A 54 -13.10 10.05 -17.68
C PHE A 54 -13.66 10.44 -19.05
N TYR A 55 -14.34 11.59 -19.14
CA TYR A 55 -15.00 12.01 -20.36
C TYR A 55 -14.03 12.36 -21.49
N ASN A 56 -14.24 11.67 -22.60
CA ASN A 56 -13.57 11.89 -23.88
C ASN A 56 -14.58 11.56 -24.98
N TYR A 57 -15.07 12.60 -25.67
CA TYR A 57 -16.08 12.50 -26.70
C TYR A 57 -15.60 11.65 -27.88
N ASP A 58 -14.39 11.89 -28.37
CA ASP A 58 -13.84 11.24 -29.56
C ASP A 58 -13.73 9.71 -29.40
N LYS A 59 -13.41 9.23 -28.19
CA LYS A 59 -13.22 7.81 -27.91
C LYS A 59 -14.47 7.10 -27.40
N CYS A 60 -15.32 7.80 -26.66
CA CYS A 60 -16.35 7.18 -25.82
C CYS A 60 -17.77 7.55 -26.26
N GLY A 61 -17.90 8.55 -27.14
CA GLY A 61 -19.16 9.01 -27.72
C GLY A 61 -20.01 9.84 -26.78
N HIS A 62 -21.27 10.02 -27.15
CA HIS A 62 -22.25 10.76 -26.35
C HIS A 62 -22.61 10.00 -25.05
N VAL A 63 -22.74 10.78 -23.97
CA VAL A 63 -23.20 10.32 -22.66
C VAL A 63 -24.71 10.53 -22.59
N TYR A 64 -25.44 9.50 -22.18
CA TYR A 64 -26.90 9.56 -22.02
C TYR A 64 -27.26 9.17 -20.59
N LEU A 65 -28.24 9.85 -20.01
CA LEU A 65 -28.90 9.38 -18.79
C LEU A 65 -29.99 8.40 -19.19
N ASP A 66 -29.99 7.22 -18.58
CA ASP A 66 -31.12 6.31 -18.74
C ASP A 66 -32.26 6.85 -17.89
N SER A 67 -33.45 6.97 -18.47
CA SER A 67 -34.61 7.34 -17.68
C SER A 67 -34.91 6.16 -16.78
N ASP A 68 -34.57 6.27 -15.49
CA ASP A 68 -34.86 5.22 -14.52
C ASP A 68 -36.30 4.73 -14.73
N THR A 69 -36.46 3.42 -14.90
CA THR A 69 -37.74 2.78 -15.22
C THR A 69 -38.80 2.98 -14.12
N SER A 70 -38.41 3.52 -12.96
CA SER A 70 -39.31 3.96 -11.89
C SER A 70 -39.98 5.32 -12.16
N VAL A 71 -39.52 6.10 -13.15
CA VAL A 71 -40.05 7.44 -13.50
C VAL A 71 -41.05 7.37 -14.68
N ASN A 72 -41.63 6.20 -14.95
CA ASN A 72 -42.73 6.04 -15.90
C ASN A 72 -44.03 6.77 -15.47
N HIS A 73 -44.04 7.45 -14.33
CA HIS A 73 -45.18 8.26 -13.86
C HIS A 73 -45.08 9.78 -14.09
N PHE A 74 -43.95 10.32 -14.55
CA PHE A 74 -43.86 11.74 -14.92
C PHE A 74 -43.83 11.91 -16.44
N HIS A 75 -45.02 11.77 -17.01
CA HIS A 75 -45.29 12.04 -18.42
C HIS A 75 -45.44 13.55 -18.66
N ASN A 76 -44.67 14.01 -19.66
CA ASN A 76 -44.88 15.17 -20.53
C ASN A 76 -44.38 16.58 -20.08
N ASP A 77 -43.50 17.11 -20.94
CA ASP A 77 -43.09 18.49 -21.20
C ASP A 77 -42.28 19.32 -20.20
N SER A 78 -42.09 18.90 -18.95
CA SER A 78 -41.35 19.72 -17.96
C SER A 78 -39.96 19.17 -17.57
N ARG A 79 -39.26 18.40 -18.42
CA ARG A 79 -38.02 17.71 -17.99
C ARG A 79 -36.81 18.63 -17.86
N LEU A 80 -36.71 19.65 -18.70
CA LEU A 80 -35.61 20.61 -18.68
C LEU A 80 -35.91 21.73 -17.68
N ILE A 81 -34.92 22.05 -16.85
CA ILE A 81 -34.98 23.25 -16.02
C ILE A 81 -34.72 24.45 -16.95
N ASP A 82 -35.58 25.45 -16.85
CA ASP A 82 -35.36 26.71 -17.56
C ASP A 82 -34.19 27.45 -16.90
N LEU A 83 -33.17 27.79 -17.70
CA LEU A 83 -32.00 28.50 -17.22
C LEU A 83 -32.32 29.98 -16.93
N ASP A 84 -33.39 30.51 -17.52
CA ASP A 84 -33.82 31.91 -17.37
C ASP A 84 -34.79 32.14 -16.21
N THR A 85 -35.36 31.08 -15.65
CA THR A 85 -36.24 31.15 -14.46
C THR A 85 -35.45 30.86 -13.18
N ASP A 86 -35.87 31.46 -12.06
CA ASP A 86 -35.28 31.14 -10.76
C ASP A 86 -35.72 29.73 -10.31
N PRO A 87 -34.78 28.85 -9.93
CA PRO A 87 -35.08 27.47 -9.57
C PRO A 87 -35.92 27.42 -8.30
N LYS A 88 -36.91 26.53 -8.28
CA LYS A 88 -37.72 26.30 -7.08
C LYS A 88 -37.07 25.22 -6.20
N PRO A 89 -37.21 25.29 -4.87
CA PRO A 89 -36.59 24.30 -3.96
C PRO A 89 -37.03 22.85 -4.22
N ASP A 90 -38.26 22.65 -4.70
CA ASP A 90 -38.81 21.35 -5.10
C ASP A 90 -38.20 20.78 -6.39
N GLU A 91 -37.37 21.56 -7.09
CA GLU A 91 -36.68 21.16 -8.32
C GLU A 91 -35.23 20.72 -8.10
N ASP A 92 -34.79 20.55 -6.84
CA ASP A 92 -33.46 20.00 -6.50
C ASP A 92 -33.38 18.47 -6.76
N ASP A 93 -33.75 18.07 -7.96
CA ASP A 93 -33.62 16.73 -8.49
C ASP A 93 -32.34 16.64 -9.32
N LEU A 94 -31.37 15.90 -8.79
CA LEU A 94 -30.08 15.64 -9.42
C LEU A 94 -30.21 15.15 -10.87
N TYR A 95 -31.23 14.33 -11.16
CA TYR A 95 -31.45 13.81 -12.50
C TYR A 95 -31.81 14.95 -13.47
N ARG A 96 -32.75 15.84 -13.10
CA ARG A 96 -33.17 16.97 -13.94
C ARG A 96 -32.06 18.01 -14.13
N ILE A 97 -31.30 18.29 -13.07
CA ILE A 97 -30.12 19.16 -13.12
C ILE A 97 -29.13 18.60 -14.14
N LEU A 98 -28.72 17.34 -13.98
CA LEU A 98 -27.71 16.71 -14.82
C LEU A 98 -28.19 16.53 -16.26
N TYR A 99 -29.45 16.17 -16.47
CA TYR A 99 -30.07 16.09 -17.79
C TYR A 99 -30.05 17.45 -18.50
N THR A 100 -30.38 18.53 -17.79
CA THR A 100 -30.33 19.89 -18.34
C THR A 100 -28.89 20.30 -18.70
N ILE A 101 -27.90 19.91 -17.89
CA ILE A 101 -26.47 20.15 -18.17
C ILE A 101 -26.01 19.37 -19.40
N LEU A 102 -26.38 18.10 -19.51
CA LEU A 102 -26.02 17.25 -20.65
C LEU A 102 -26.61 17.76 -21.98
N GLU A 103 -27.85 18.26 -21.94
CA GLU A 103 -28.55 18.73 -23.14
C GLU A 103 -28.12 20.14 -23.57
N LYS A 104 -28.00 21.08 -22.62
CA LYS A 104 -27.72 22.50 -22.90
C LYS A 104 -26.24 22.87 -22.78
N GLY A 105 -25.39 21.97 -22.27
CA GLY A 105 -23.97 22.23 -22.06
C GLY A 105 -23.16 22.13 -23.36
N ASN A 106 -22.33 23.12 -23.64
CA ASN A 106 -21.33 23.06 -24.71
C ASN A 106 -20.09 22.34 -24.19
N PHE A 107 -20.08 21.01 -24.32
CA PHE A 107 -18.98 20.17 -23.83
C PHE A 107 -17.73 20.30 -24.72
N PRO A 108 -16.53 20.31 -24.12
CA PRO A 108 -15.28 20.18 -24.86
C PRO A 108 -15.11 18.75 -25.40
N ALA A 109 -14.16 18.52 -26.33
CA ALA A 109 -13.88 17.17 -26.84
C ALA A 109 -13.43 16.19 -25.73
N GLN A 110 -12.84 16.68 -24.65
CA GLN A 110 -12.48 15.88 -23.49
C GLN A 110 -12.44 16.75 -22.23
N SER A 111 -12.68 16.15 -21.07
CA SER A 111 -12.52 16.84 -19.79
C SER A 111 -11.07 17.27 -19.58
N THR A 112 -10.87 18.43 -18.96
CA THR A 112 -9.52 18.96 -18.64
C THR A 112 -8.68 17.98 -17.81
N THR A 113 -9.33 17.13 -17.01
CA THR A 113 -8.64 16.18 -16.12
C THR A 113 -8.39 14.82 -16.76
N TYR A 114 -9.02 14.52 -17.91
CA TYR A 114 -9.01 13.21 -18.54
C TYR A 114 -7.58 12.67 -18.74
N LEU A 115 -6.70 13.46 -19.34
CA LEU A 115 -5.32 13.04 -19.62
C LEU A 115 -4.52 12.73 -18.35
N ARG A 116 -4.68 13.56 -17.32
CA ARG A 116 -4.03 13.35 -16.02
C ARG A 116 -4.53 12.07 -15.37
N THR A 117 -5.84 11.84 -15.36
CA THR A 117 -6.45 10.62 -14.81
C THR A 117 -5.96 9.38 -15.55
N GLN A 118 -5.95 9.41 -16.89
CA GLN A 118 -5.46 8.31 -17.72
C GLN A 118 -3.98 8.00 -17.46
N PHE A 119 -3.15 9.03 -17.32
CA PHE A 119 -1.73 8.87 -16.97
C PHE A 119 -1.56 8.16 -15.62
N TYR A 120 -2.30 8.58 -14.59
CA TYR A 120 -2.25 7.92 -13.28
C TYR A 120 -2.71 6.47 -13.37
N LEU A 121 -3.87 6.20 -13.98
CA LEU A 121 -4.39 4.83 -14.13
C LEU A 121 -3.37 3.91 -14.82
N PHE A 122 -2.79 4.38 -15.93
CA PHE A 122 -1.75 3.65 -16.64
C PHE A 122 -0.55 3.37 -15.72
N LEU A 123 -0.03 4.41 -15.05
CA LEU A 123 1.11 4.28 -14.14
C LEU A 123 0.83 3.26 -13.01
N TYR A 124 -0.36 3.29 -12.42
CA TYR A 124 -0.74 2.33 -11.38
C TYR A 124 -0.84 0.89 -11.91
N ILE A 125 -1.32 0.65 -13.14
CA ILE A 125 -1.32 -0.70 -13.74
C ILE A 125 0.10 -1.30 -13.73
N PHE A 126 1.11 -0.52 -14.13
CA PHE A 126 2.49 -1.01 -14.14
C PHE A 126 3.04 -1.23 -12.75
N ILE A 127 2.89 -0.27 -11.85
CA ILE A 127 3.47 -0.38 -10.50
C ILE A 127 2.77 -1.48 -9.71
N ASP A 128 1.47 -1.66 -9.84
CA ASP A 128 0.74 -2.78 -9.23
C ASP A 128 1.21 -4.13 -9.78
N GLY A 129 1.45 -4.22 -11.10
CA GLY A 129 2.05 -5.41 -11.71
C GLY A 129 3.41 -5.74 -11.11
N PHE A 130 4.30 -4.75 -10.97
CA PHE A 130 5.60 -4.93 -10.32
C PHE A 130 5.46 -5.27 -8.83
N TRP A 131 4.48 -4.68 -8.15
CA TRP A 131 4.24 -4.92 -6.73
C TRP A 131 3.77 -6.36 -6.49
N MET A 132 2.89 -6.89 -7.33
CA MET A 132 2.49 -8.30 -7.32
C MET A 132 3.69 -9.24 -7.52
N ILE A 133 4.49 -9.01 -8.57
CA ILE A 133 5.68 -9.83 -8.84
C ILE A 133 6.64 -9.80 -7.65
N SER A 134 6.93 -8.61 -7.12
CA SER A 134 7.82 -8.45 -5.96
C SER A 134 7.26 -9.11 -4.70
N THR A 135 5.94 -9.21 -4.56
CA THR A 135 5.28 -9.89 -3.44
C THR A 135 5.47 -11.40 -3.50
N PHE A 136 5.40 -12.01 -4.69
CA PHE A 136 5.71 -13.43 -4.85
C PHE A 136 7.19 -13.73 -4.57
N ILE A 137 8.10 -12.82 -4.97
CA ILE A 137 9.52 -12.92 -4.63
C ILE A 137 9.70 -12.83 -3.10
N LEU A 138 9.08 -11.83 -2.45
CA LEU A 138 9.10 -11.70 -0.99
C LEU A 138 8.60 -12.99 -0.30
N PHE A 139 7.47 -13.52 -0.77
CA PHE A 139 6.88 -14.76 -0.25
C PHE A 139 7.84 -15.95 -0.37
N ALA A 140 8.47 -16.12 -1.53
CA ALA A 140 9.49 -17.16 -1.73
C ALA A 140 10.68 -16.98 -0.76
N GLY A 141 11.13 -15.74 -0.56
CA GLY A 141 12.20 -15.42 0.39
C GLY A 141 11.88 -15.83 1.83
N ILE A 142 10.63 -15.64 2.24
CA ILE A 142 10.11 -16.04 3.55
C ILE A 142 10.04 -17.58 3.65
N CYS A 143 9.48 -18.26 2.65
CA CYS A 143 9.35 -19.73 2.64
C CYS A 143 10.70 -20.45 2.68
N PHE A 144 11.70 -19.95 1.94
CA PHE A 144 13.03 -20.55 1.90
C PHE A 144 13.94 -20.11 3.04
N ASN A 145 13.47 -19.24 3.95
CA ASN A 145 14.27 -18.65 5.03
C ASN A 145 15.61 -18.10 4.51
N VAL A 146 15.55 -17.28 3.45
CA VAL A 146 16.74 -16.75 2.78
C VAL A 146 17.53 -15.84 3.72
N LYS A 147 18.86 -15.99 3.73
CA LYS A 147 19.78 -15.26 4.63
C LYS A 147 20.83 -14.48 3.85
N LYS A 148 21.51 -13.56 4.55
CA LYS A 148 22.68 -12.79 4.07
C LYS A 148 22.31 -11.90 2.88
N THR A 149 23.25 -11.65 1.96
CA THR A 149 23.04 -10.79 0.77
C THR A 149 21.86 -11.23 -0.10
N LEU A 150 21.52 -12.52 -0.11
CA LEU A 150 20.33 -12.99 -0.81
C LEU A 150 19.04 -12.42 -0.22
N SER A 151 18.97 -12.08 1.08
CA SER A 151 17.77 -11.45 1.64
C SER A 151 17.48 -10.10 0.96
N LEU A 152 18.50 -9.34 0.58
CA LEU A 152 18.30 -8.08 -0.14
C LEU A 152 17.63 -8.31 -1.51
N PHE A 153 17.97 -9.41 -2.20
CA PHE A 153 17.37 -9.74 -3.49
C PHE A 153 15.90 -10.16 -3.36
N PHE A 154 15.54 -10.87 -2.28
CA PHE A 154 14.16 -11.34 -2.10
C PHE A 154 13.23 -10.30 -1.46
N TYR A 155 13.73 -9.51 -0.50
CA TYR A 155 12.93 -8.53 0.24
C TYR A 155 13.03 -7.12 -0.37
N GLY A 156 14.18 -6.77 -0.95
CA GLY A 156 14.47 -5.43 -1.48
C GLY A 156 13.53 -4.96 -2.58
N PRO A 157 13.22 -5.75 -3.62
CA PRO A 157 12.30 -5.32 -4.68
C PRO A 157 10.94 -4.90 -4.13
N TRP A 158 10.39 -5.66 -3.18
CA TRP A 158 9.11 -5.31 -2.56
C TRP A 158 9.19 -4.00 -1.78
N LEU A 159 10.28 -3.78 -1.03
CA LEU A 159 10.50 -2.53 -0.30
C LEU A 159 10.58 -1.32 -1.25
N VAL A 160 11.38 -1.42 -2.32
CA VAL A 160 11.53 -0.32 -3.29
C VAL A 160 10.18 0.01 -3.95
N VAL A 161 9.44 -1.01 -4.41
CA VAL A 161 8.14 -0.80 -5.06
C VAL A 161 7.10 -0.27 -4.07
N CYS A 162 7.06 -0.77 -2.84
CA CYS A 162 6.16 -0.28 -1.80
C CYS A 162 6.43 1.18 -1.44
N GLY A 163 7.71 1.57 -1.29
CA GLY A 163 8.08 2.96 -1.05
C GLY A 163 7.67 3.90 -2.19
N PHE A 164 7.83 3.44 -3.44
CA PHE A 164 7.38 4.20 -4.61
C PHE A 164 5.85 4.34 -4.66
N HIS A 165 5.10 3.29 -4.33
CA HIS A 165 3.64 3.31 -4.21
C HIS A 165 3.18 4.36 -3.19
N VAL A 166 3.73 4.32 -1.97
CA VAL A 166 3.38 5.28 -0.91
C VAL A 166 3.60 6.72 -1.36
N PHE A 167 4.70 6.99 -2.07
CA PHE A 167 4.99 8.32 -2.60
C PHE A 167 4.02 8.73 -3.72
N LEU A 168 3.71 7.82 -4.64
CA LEU A 168 2.76 8.08 -5.72
C LEU A 168 1.36 8.38 -5.19
N ASP A 169 0.91 7.63 -4.18
CA ASP A 169 -0.39 7.83 -3.51
C ASP A 169 -0.49 9.23 -2.91
N ILE A 170 0.57 9.75 -2.29
CA ILE A 170 0.61 11.12 -1.77
C ILE A 170 0.44 12.14 -2.91
N ILE A 171 1.20 11.99 -4.00
CA ILE A 171 1.12 12.93 -5.14
C ILE A 171 -0.28 12.91 -5.75
N ALA A 172 -0.83 11.72 -5.99
CA ALA A 172 -2.16 11.57 -6.55
C ALA A 172 -3.23 12.17 -5.62
N ALA A 173 -3.17 11.86 -4.32
CA ALA A 173 -4.09 12.42 -3.32
C ALA A 173 -4.01 13.95 -3.24
N VAL A 174 -2.81 14.53 -3.32
CA VAL A 174 -2.65 16.00 -3.37
C VAL A 174 -3.28 16.57 -4.63
N HIS A 175 -3.04 16.00 -5.81
CA HIS A 175 -3.63 16.50 -7.05
C HIS A 175 -5.17 16.46 -7.04
N TYR A 176 -5.77 15.33 -6.67
CA TYR A 176 -7.23 15.23 -6.59
C TYR A 176 -7.80 16.01 -5.39
N GLY A 177 -7.02 16.21 -4.33
CA GLY A 177 -7.37 17.10 -3.22
C GLY A 177 -7.40 18.57 -3.64
N LEU A 178 -6.50 19.00 -4.53
CA LEU A 178 -6.55 20.34 -5.11
C LEU A 178 -7.78 20.54 -6.00
N ASP A 179 -8.24 19.50 -6.70
CA ASP A 179 -9.48 19.57 -7.48
C ASP A 179 -10.70 19.86 -6.57
N MET A 180 -10.73 19.31 -5.35
CA MET A 180 -11.76 19.63 -4.36
C MET A 180 -11.76 21.10 -3.92
N LEU A 181 -10.62 21.80 -4.00
CA LEU A 181 -10.54 23.23 -3.68
C LEU A 181 -11.01 24.12 -4.83
N GLN A 182 -10.91 23.62 -6.07
CA GLN A 182 -11.34 24.32 -7.27
C GLN A 182 -12.84 24.19 -7.51
N ILE A 183 -13.39 23.00 -7.25
CA ILE A 183 -14.82 22.72 -7.33
C ILE A 183 -15.47 23.20 -6.04
N LYS A 184 -16.42 24.13 -6.10
CA LYS A 184 -17.16 24.66 -4.93
C LYS A 184 -18.68 24.58 -5.07
N ASN A 185 -19.15 24.51 -6.32
CA ASN A 185 -20.54 24.52 -6.72
C ASN A 185 -20.66 24.06 -8.18
N TYR A 186 -21.89 23.99 -8.74
CA TYR A 186 -22.09 23.55 -10.12
C TYR A 186 -21.33 24.41 -11.13
N THR A 187 -21.39 25.74 -11.05
CA THR A 187 -20.70 26.63 -12.01
C THR A 187 -19.19 26.42 -12.02
N SER A 188 -18.56 26.31 -10.85
CA SER A 188 -17.12 26.06 -10.75
C SER A 188 -16.74 24.65 -11.22
N TRP A 189 -17.59 23.66 -10.99
CA TRP A 189 -17.43 22.30 -11.52
C TRP A 189 -17.54 22.22 -13.05
N LEU A 190 -18.55 22.88 -13.64
CA LEU A 190 -18.70 22.94 -15.10
C LEU A 190 -17.51 23.66 -15.74
N LYS A 191 -17.06 24.77 -15.13
CA LYS A 191 -15.82 25.45 -15.54
C LYS A 191 -14.60 24.54 -15.43
N PHE A 192 -14.51 23.72 -14.39
CA PHE A 192 -13.43 22.79 -14.17
C PHE A 192 -13.39 21.69 -15.24
N ILE A 193 -14.53 21.11 -15.61
CA ILE A 193 -14.63 20.13 -16.72
C ILE A 193 -14.28 20.77 -18.07
N GLY A 194 -14.55 22.06 -18.23
CA GLY A 194 -14.27 22.83 -19.44
C GLY A 194 -15.50 23.14 -20.29
N ILE A 195 -16.71 23.12 -19.72
CA ILE A 195 -17.92 23.54 -20.43
C ILE A 195 -17.84 25.04 -20.73
N GLU A 196 -18.02 25.43 -21.99
CA GLU A 196 -17.83 26.82 -22.42
C GLU A 196 -18.90 27.77 -21.87
N ASN A 197 -20.16 27.34 -21.86
CA ASN A 197 -21.32 28.10 -21.39
C ASN A 197 -21.64 27.87 -19.90
N TYR A 198 -20.63 27.57 -19.08
CA TYR A 198 -20.81 27.25 -17.65
C TYR A 198 -21.53 28.34 -16.82
N LYS A 199 -21.53 29.60 -17.27
CA LYS A 199 -22.17 30.73 -16.57
C LYS A 199 -23.71 30.69 -16.63
N ASP A 200 -24.26 30.08 -17.67
CA ASP A 200 -25.71 29.99 -17.88
C ASP A 200 -26.37 29.12 -16.80
N PHE A 201 -25.58 28.23 -16.19
CA PHE A 201 -25.98 27.33 -15.10
C PHE A 201 -25.78 27.95 -13.70
N SER A 202 -25.48 29.25 -13.59
CA SER A 202 -25.20 29.90 -12.30
C SER A 202 -26.33 29.82 -11.28
N LYS A 203 -27.58 29.72 -11.75
CA LYS A 203 -28.76 29.56 -10.89
C LYS A 203 -28.80 28.21 -10.19
N PHE A 204 -28.19 27.16 -10.75
CA PHE A 204 -28.14 25.85 -10.09
C PHE A 204 -27.35 25.90 -8.78
N ASN A 205 -26.51 26.91 -8.57
CA ASN A 205 -25.83 27.10 -7.29
C ASN A 205 -26.77 27.49 -6.13
N LYS A 206 -28.04 27.82 -6.41
CA LYS A 206 -29.06 28.08 -5.40
C LYS A 206 -29.64 26.79 -4.81
N PHE A 207 -29.47 25.65 -5.47
CA PHE A 207 -29.89 24.35 -4.96
C PHE A 207 -29.02 23.90 -3.78
N ASP A 208 -29.60 23.19 -2.82
CA ASP A 208 -28.86 22.62 -1.68
C ASP A 208 -27.84 21.58 -2.17
N SER A 209 -28.16 20.85 -3.25
CA SER A 209 -27.26 19.91 -3.91
C SER A 209 -25.95 20.51 -4.42
N ALA A 210 -25.93 21.82 -4.71
CA ALA A 210 -24.75 22.51 -5.21
C ALA A 210 -23.56 22.44 -4.25
N VAL A 211 -23.83 22.26 -2.94
CA VAL A 211 -22.80 22.22 -1.90
C VAL A 211 -22.04 20.89 -1.89
N TYR A 212 -22.69 19.77 -2.20
CA TYR A 212 -22.08 18.44 -2.03
C TYR A 212 -21.92 17.66 -3.33
N VAL A 213 -22.88 17.71 -4.25
CA VAL A 213 -22.87 16.89 -5.47
C VAL A 213 -21.60 17.08 -6.31
N PRO A 214 -21.15 18.32 -6.60
CA PRO A 214 -19.96 18.52 -7.43
C PRO A 214 -18.68 17.98 -6.79
N HIS A 215 -18.63 17.91 -5.45
CA HIS A 215 -17.46 17.41 -4.72
C HIS A 215 -17.36 15.89 -4.70
N ILE A 216 -18.47 15.16 -4.87
CA ILE A 216 -18.50 13.69 -4.75
C ILE A 216 -17.44 13.04 -5.62
N SER A 217 -17.31 13.48 -6.88
CA SER A 217 -16.33 12.90 -7.80
C SER A 217 -14.90 13.00 -7.27
N SER A 218 -14.51 14.19 -6.79
CA SER A 218 -13.15 14.44 -6.32
C SER A 218 -12.87 13.74 -5.00
N ILE A 219 -13.85 13.69 -4.09
CA ILE A 219 -13.75 12.91 -2.85
C ILE A 219 -13.53 11.43 -3.18
N VAL A 220 -14.30 10.89 -4.13
CA VAL A 220 -14.18 9.50 -4.57
C VAL A 220 -12.78 9.25 -5.18
N MET A 221 -12.28 10.14 -6.04
CA MET A 221 -10.92 10.02 -6.57
C MET A 221 -9.85 10.08 -5.49
N VAL A 222 -9.93 11.03 -4.55
CA VAL A 222 -8.99 11.12 -3.43
C VAL A 222 -9.02 9.83 -2.60
N MET A 223 -10.20 9.30 -2.27
CA MET A 223 -10.31 8.04 -1.53
C MET A 223 -9.67 6.87 -2.26
N PHE A 224 -9.91 6.75 -3.57
CA PHE A 224 -9.34 5.65 -4.36
C PHE A 224 -7.82 5.76 -4.51
N PHE A 225 -7.30 6.94 -4.85
CA PHE A 225 -5.86 7.15 -5.04
C PHE A 225 -5.07 7.25 -3.74
N SER A 226 -5.72 7.56 -2.61
CA SER A 226 -5.14 7.37 -1.27
C SER A 226 -5.35 5.96 -0.71
N ARG A 227 -5.90 5.04 -1.53
CA ARG A 227 -6.20 3.64 -1.21
C ARG A 227 -7.03 3.45 0.06
N PHE A 228 -7.85 4.44 0.41
CA PHE A 228 -8.35 4.65 1.76
C PHE A 228 -7.21 4.81 2.76
N LEU A 229 -7.20 5.93 3.49
CA LEU A 229 -6.12 6.30 4.42
C LEU A 229 -5.69 5.15 5.37
N ILE A 230 -6.63 4.29 5.77
CA ILE A 230 -6.37 3.12 6.61
C ILE A 230 -5.44 2.12 5.91
N PHE A 231 -5.70 1.74 4.66
CA PHE A 231 -4.84 0.76 3.97
C PHE A 231 -3.48 1.36 3.63
N TRP A 232 -3.43 2.67 3.36
CA TRP A 232 -2.17 3.39 3.19
C TRP A 232 -1.30 3.33 4.45
N LEU A 233 -1.86 3.60 5.63
CA LEU A 233 -1.14 3.47 6.90
C LEU A 233 -0.67 2.03 7.17
N LEU A 234 -1.50 1.03 6.84
CA LEU A 234 -1.12 -0.38 6.94
C LEU A 234 0.08 -0.71 6.05
N ASN A 235 0.16 -0.16 4.83
CA ASN A 235 1.32 -0.37 3.96
C ASN A 235 2.60 0.23 4.53
N ILE A 236 2.52 1.39 5.19
CA ILE A 236 3.68 1.97 5.89
C ILE A 236 4.12 1.08 7.06
N MET A 237 3.19 0.59 7.87
CA MET A 237 3.52 -0.34 8.95
C MET A 237 4.15 -1.65 8.44
N ASN A 238 3.59 -2.20 7.37
CA ASN A 238 4.10 -3.39 6.71
C ASN A 238 5.50 -3.14 6.12
N PHE A 239 5.73 -1.95 5.55
CA PHE A 239 7.04 -1.53 5.05
C PHE A 239 8.12 -1.61 6.14
N PHE A 240 7.86 -1.05 7.32
CA PHE A 240 8.80 -1.12 8.43
C PHE A 240 8.98 -2.55 8.98
N THR A 241 7.91 -3.34 9.00
CA THR A 241 7.96 -4.75 9.41
C THR A 241 8.87 -5.57 8.50
N ILE A 242 8.67 -5.46 7.18
CA ILE A 242 9.49 -6.18 6.19
C ILE A 242 10.92 -5.65 6.15
N THR A 243 11.14 -4.34 6.35
CA THR A 243 12.47 -3.75 6.49
C THR A 243 13.22 -4.37 7.67
N THR A 244 12.55 -4.49 8.83
CA THR A 244 13.14 -5.12 10.02
C THR A 244 13.51 -6.58 9.75
N ASN A 245 12.60 -7.34 9.14
CA ASN A 245 12.85 -8.73 8.76
C ASN A 245 14.03 -8.87 7.79
N CYS A 246 14.11 -7.99 6.79
CA CYS A 246 15.21 -7.96 5.82
C CYS A 246 16.56 -7.69 6.50
N VAL A 247 16.62 -6.71 7.41
CA VAL A 247 17.83 -6.36 8.16
C VAL A 247 18.27 -7.50 9.08
N LEU A 248 17.33 -8.15 9.78
CA LEU A 248 17.63 -9.30 10.64
C LEU A 248 18.15 -10.48 9.82
N ALA A 249 17.54 -10.80 8.69
CA ALA A 249 17.99 -11.85 7.77
C ALA A 249 19.38 -11.56 7.17
N TYR A 250 19.68 -10.28 6.94
CA TYR A 250 20.98 -9.82 6.43
C TYR A 250 22.09 -9.94 7.50
N LYS A 251 21.79 -9.56 8.76
CA LYS A 251 22.76 -9.47 9.86
C LYS A 251 23.07 -10.78 10.59
N ASP A 252 22.56 -11.93 10.14
CA ASP A 252 22.66 -13.21 10.87
C ASP A 252 24.08 -13.45 11.47
N PRO A 253 24.21 -13.52 12.82
CA PRO A 253 25.48 -13.55 13.54
C PRO A 253 26.28 -14.86 13.40
N SER A 254 25.75 -15.86 12.71
CA SER A 254 26.50 -17.08 12.35
C SER A 254 27.81 -16.80 11.60
N ASN A 255 27.96 -15.61 10.99
CA ASN A 255 29.23 -15.15 10.40
C ASN A 255 30.26 -14.67 11.45
N ILE A 256 29.85 -14.05 12.57
CA ILE A 256 30.79 -13.51 13.58
C ILE A 256 31.53 -14.66 14.29
N LYS A 257 30.85 -15.79 14.52
CA LYS A 257 31.50 -16.97 15.12
C LYS A 257 32.47 -17.66 14.14
N ARG A 258 32.13 -17.75 12.85
CA ARG A 258 32.96 -18.48 11.87
C ARG A 258 34.23 -17.73 11.45
N SER A 259 34.21 -16.38 11.41
CA SER A 259 35.42 -15.57 11.18
C SER A 259 36.38 -15.60 12.36
N ASN A 260 35.85 -15.68 13.59
CA ASN A 260 36.67 -15.75 14.80
C ASN A 260 37.28 -17.14 15.05
N GLU A 261 36.66 -18.21 14.54
CA GLU A 261 37.23 -19.57 14.59
C GLU A 261 38.26 -19.82 13.49
N THR A 262 38.08 -19.25 12.29
CA THR A 262 39.08 -19.36 11.20
C THR A 262 40.36 -18.54 11.46
N GLY A 263 40.28 -17.45 12.24
CA GLY A 263 41.46 -16.73 12.74
C GLY A 263 42.24 -17.45 13.85
N LYS A 264 41.65 -18.44 14.53
CA LYS A 264 42.37 -19.29 15.50
C LYS A 264 43.01 -20.52 14.87
N SER A 265 42.58 -20.92 13.67
CA SER A 265 43.14 -22.11 12.98
C SER A 265 44.56 -21.87 12.43
N TYR A 266 44.91 -20.63 12.03
CA TYR A 266 46.28 -20.32 11.59
C TYR A 266 47.31 -20.23 12.73
N ARG A 267 46.88 -20.11 14.00
CA ARG A 267 47.78 -20.28 15.16
C ARG A 267 47.90 -21.73 15.62
N SER A 268 47.04 -22.63 15.13
CA SER A 268 47.11 -24.06 15.47
C SER A 268 47.90 -24.90 14.47
N ALA A 269 48.21 -24.38 13.29
CA ALA A 269 49.15 -25.04 12.36
C ALA A 269 50.62 -24.98 12.85
N ALA A 270 50.95 -24.07 13.77
CA ALA A 270 52.23 -24.05 14.47
C ALA A 270 52.30 -25.06 15.64
N HIS A 271 51.19 -25.73 15.96
CA HIS A 271 51.10 -26.70 17.05
C HIS A 271 51.25 -28.16 16.61
N ASN A 272 51.58 -28.39 15.33
CA ASN A 272 51.96 -29.71 14.79
C ASN A 272 53.48 -29.87 14.65
N SER A 273 54.29 -29.18 15.48
CA SER A 273 55.69 -29.57 15.60
C SER A 273 55.76 -30.91 16.32
N THR A 274 56.74 -31.75 15.96
CA THR A 274 57.03 -33.01 16.66
C THR A 274 57.19 -32.82 18.17
N GLU A 275 57.60 -31.63 18.60
CA GLU A 275 57.80 -31.24 20.00
C GLU A 275 56.50 -31.16 20.81
N SER A 276 55.41 -30.63 20.24
CA SER A 276 54.11 -30.57 20.94
C SER A 276 53.52 -31.96 21.15
N ARG A 277 53.71 -32.87 20.17
CA ARG A 277 53.34 -34.28 20.30
C ARG A 277 54.16 -34.98 21.39
N ILE A 278 55.48 -34.74 21.46
CA ILE A 278 56.33 -35.34 22.50
C ILE A 278 55.91 -34.87 23.90
N ARG A 279 55.60 -33.58 24.09
CA ARG A 279 55.08 -33.07 25.38
C ARG A 279 53.75 -33.73 25.78
N GLN A 280 52.86 -33.97 24.82
CA GLN A 280 51.59 -34.63 25.09
C GLN A 280 51.77 -36.11 25.47
N TRP A 281 52.72 -36.80 24.84
CA TRP A 281 53.13 -38.15 25.22
C TRP A 281 53.77 -38.19 26.61
N GLN A 282 54.63 -37.23 26.96
CA GLN A 282 55.23 -37.14 28.30
C GLN A 282 54.20 -36.86 29.39
N LEU A 283 53.17 -36.06 29.13
CA LEU A 283 52.08 -35.84 30.09
C LEU A 283 51.21 -37.09 30.29
N PHE A 284 51.08 -37.93 29.27
CA PHE A 284 50.23 -39.12 29.33
C PHE A 284 50.92 -40.30 30.05
N TYR A 285 52.24 -40.45 29.86
CA TYR A 285 53.01 -41.58 30.42
C TYR A 285 53.95 -41.19 31.57
N GLY A 286 54.24 -39.90 31.76
CA GLY A 286 55.24 -39.43 32.73
C GLY A 286 54.73 -39.29 34.17
N ASN A 287 53.52 -39.75 34.49
CA ASN A 287 52.91 -39.54 35.80
C ASN A 287 52.66 -40.83 36.61
N GLU A 288 53.18 -41.99 36.18
CA GLU A 288 52.94 -43.27 36.87
C GLU A 288 53.73 -43.49 38.18
N GLU A 289 54.66 -42.60 38.58
CA GLU A 289 55.52 -42.88 39.75
C GLU A 289 55.10 -42.24 41.08
N ASN A 290 54.00 -41.48 41.18
CA ASN A 290 53.66 -40.75 42.43
C ASN A 290 52.35 -41.12 43.14
N THR A 291 51.64 -42.18 42.74
CA THR A 291 50.41 -42.63 43.44
C THR A 291 50.65 -43.77 44.43
N SER A 292 51.67 -43.64 45.29
CA SER A 292 51.81 -44.54 46.44
C SER A 292 52.44 -43.85 47.65
N SER A 293 51.67 -43.02 48.37
CA SER A 293 51.81 -42.85 49.83
C SER A 293 50.80 -41.85 50.41
N MET A 294 50.34 -42.15 51.63
CA MET A 294 49.58 -41.34 52.60
C MET A 294 48.05 -41.39 52.45
N SER A 295 47.30 -42.28 53.13
CA SER A 295 47.17 -42.57 54.58
C SER A 295 46.65 -41.41 55.44
N SER A 296 45.37 -41.55 55.83
CA SER A 296 44.79 -41.27 57.17
C SER A 296 44.93 -39.89 57.82
N ALA A 297 43.78 -39.21 58.02
CA ALA A 297 43.38 -38.44 59.22
C ALA A 297 42.02 -37.77 58.88
N SER A 298 40.91 -37.97 59.58
CA SER A 298 40.55 -37.76 60.99
C SER A 298 39.49 -36.65 61.04
N ALA A 299 38.45 -36.92 61.83
CA ALA A 299 37.24 -36.12 62.02
C ALA A 299 37.46 -34.75 62.68
N LYS A 300 36.56 -33.81 62.35
CA LYS A 300 36.04 -32.69 63.17
C LYS A 300 34.92 -32.03 62.33
N SER A 301 33.64 -32.07 62.70
CA SER A 301 32.98 -31.39 63.84
C SER A 301 33.28 -29.89 63.86
N ASP A 302 32.33 -29.08 63.38
CA ASP A 302 31.61 -28.08 64.20
C ASP A 302 30.75 -27.15 63.32
N ASN A 303 29.44 -27.17 63.62
CA ASN A 303 28.61 -26.00 63.96
C ASN A 303 28.93 -24.62 63.32
N ASP A 304 27.91 -24.00 62.71
CA ASP A 304 27.08 -22.96 63.35
C ASP A 304 26.67 -21.76 62.46
N ILE A 305 25.40 -21.36 62.66
CA ILE A 305 24.87 -19.97 62.72
C ILE A 305 24.52 -19.21 61.42
N ILE A 306 23.20 -19.17 61.16
CA ILE A 306 22.28 -18.01 61.09
C ILE A 306 22.82 -16.69 60.49
N SER A 307 22.16 -16.18 59.44
CA SER A 307 21.55 -14.83 59.48
C SER A 307 20.70 -14.53 58.23
N ALA A 308 19.44 -14.17 58.48
CA ALA A 308 18.53 -13.54 57.55
C ALA A 308 18.82 -12.04 57.41
N LYS A 309 18.59 -11.46 56.23
CA LYS A 309 18.20 -10.05 56.05
C LYS A 309 17.37 -9.96 54.76
N THR A 310 16.06 -9.74 54.95
CA THR A 310 15.25 -8.54 54.58
C THR A 310 15.02 -8.36 53.09
#